data_AF-E9RTH4-F1
#
_entry.id   AF-E9RTH4-F1
#
_cell.length_a   1.000
_cell.length_b   1.000
_cell.length_c   1.000
_cell.angle_alpha   90.00
_cell.angle_beta   90.00
_cell.angle_gamma   90.00
#
_symmetry.space_group_name_H-M   'P 1'
#
loop_
_entity.id
_entity.type
_entity.pdbx_description
1 polymer ?
#
loop_
_entity_poly.entity_id
_entity_poly.type
_entity_poly.pdbx_seq_one_letter_code
_entity_poly.pdbx_strand_id
1 'polypeptide(L)'
;MKVEFNEKNAKVEGNNLIIELTESIKHSLRIQSKRLCEFNVGDEIIDDAGKEWYVVEQDFENNRTKVWMKDISGEQYVFDRKTNDFSKSEIKRILNDEKGEVLNDIYNGFGEKNVLVDKVDLWSLNGNGTYGKCKCKVHLGTFDDYRNAKKNGMFLIATGTDDYSFWLDTPSTANVRDESEEWHSNYVAIVDIKGGITNDFNTGKNGIRPFLTLNSETVVSYRCDIQWL
;
A
#
# COMPACT_ATOMS: atom_id res chain seq x y z
N MET A 1 4.81 29.26 17.06
CA MET A 1 5.90 29.17 16.05
C MET A 1 5.43 29.88 14.80
N LYS A 2 6.24 30.77 14.23
CA LYS A 2 5.89 31.49 12.98
C LYS A 2 6.69 30.85 11.85
N VAL A 3 5.99 30.21 10.91
CA VAL A 3 6.56 29.80 9.63
C VAL A 3 6.31 30.96 8.66
N GLU A 4 7.38 31.55 8.13
CA GLU A 4 7.27 32.62 7.14
C GLU A 4 7.30 32.03 5.72
N PHE A 5 6.23 32.29 4.99
CA PHE A 5 6.12 32.00 3.56
C PHE A 5 6.49 33.25 2.77
N ASN A 6 7.36 33.11 1.78
CA ASN A 6 7.82 34.17 0.89
C ASN A 6 8.05 33.60 -0.52
N GLU A 7 8.35 34.46 -1.48
CA GLU A 7 8.54 34.08 -2.89
C GLU A 7 9.68 33.06 -3.12
N LYS A 8 10.55 32.82 -2.15
CA LYS A 8 11.62 31.82 -2.24
C LYS A 8 11.18 30.41 -1.83
N ASN A 9 10.14 30.29 -1.00
CA ASN A 9 9.68 28.99 -0.47
C ASN A 9 8.19 28.71 -0.73
N ALA A 10 7.48 29.62 -1.39
CA ALA A 10 6.09 29.44 -1.79
C ALA A 10 5.86 30.05 -3.18
N LYS A 11 5.21 29.29 -4.06
CA LYS A 11 4.76 29.74 -5.39
C LYS A 11 3.33 29.30 -5.65
N VAL A 12 2.65 30.04 -6.52
CA VAL A 12 1.31 29.69 -6.98
C VAL A 12 1.42 29.11 -8.39
N GLU A 13 0.90 27.91 -8.58
CA GLU A 13 0.79 27.26 -9.89
C GLU A 13 -0.69 26.93 -10.17
N GLY A 14 -1.30 27.69 -11.09
CA GLY A 14 -2.74 27.62 -11.34
C GLY A 14 -3.53 28.00 -10.08
N ASN A 15 -4.32 27.05 -9.56
CA ASN A 15 -5.10 27.20 -8.33
C ASN A 15 -4.42 26.60 -7.09
N ASN A 16 -3.17 26.12 -7.21
CA ASN A 16 -2.46 25.44 -6.14
C ASN A 16 -1.37 26.34 -5.54
N LEU A 17 -1.27 26.33 -4.21
CA LEU A 17 -0.13 26.89 -3.48
C LEU A 17 0.90 25.78 -3.26
N ILE A 18 2.07 25.91 -3.88
CA ILE A 18 3.18 24.98 -3.71
C ILE A 18 4.16 25.61 -2.73
N ILE A 19 4.48 24.87 -1.67
CA ILE A 19 5.43 25.30 -0.64
C ILE A 19 6.63 24.35 -0.68
N GLU A 20 7.82 24.91 -0.86
CA GLU A 20 9.07 24.16 -0.75
C GLU A 20 9.39 23.89 0.72
N LEU A 21 9.48 22.62 1.10
CA LEU A 21 9.82 22.19 2.46
C LEU A 21 11.31 22.42 2.75
N THR A 22 11.68 23.65 3.06
CA THR A 22 13.02 23.97 3.59
C THR A 22 13.28 23.25 4.92
N GLU A 23 14.54 23.05 5.30
CA GLU A 23 14.92 22.37 6.56
C GLU A 23 14.29 23.02 7.80
N SER A 24 14.10 24.35 7.82
CA SER A 24 13.43 25.05 8.91
C SER A 24 11.93 24.72 8.99
N ILE A 25 11.28 24.49 7.85
CA ILE A 25 9.87 24.07 7.76
C ILE A 25 9.73 22.60 8.15
N LYS A 26 10.62 21.72 7.68
CA LYS A 26 10.65 20.31 8.11
C LYS A 26 10.80 20.20 9.63
N HIS A 27 11.76 20.93 10.20
CA HIS A 27 11.94 20.99 11.66
C HIS A 27 10.69 21.52 12.38
N SER A 28 10.07 22.57 11.83
CA SER A 28 8.84 23.17 12.36
C SER A 28 7.66 22.18 12.33
N LEU A 29 7.54 21.41 11.25
CA LEU A 29 6.56 20.33 11.08
C LEU A 29 6.98 19.03 11.78
N ARG A 30 8.13 19.02 12.45
CA ARG A 30 8.72 17.86 13.13
C ARG A 30 8.93 16.66 12.22
N ILE A 31 9.16 16.92 10.94
CA ILE A 31 9.50 15.93 9.94
C ILE A 31 11.00 15.65 10.07
N GLN A 32 11.35 14.41 10.39
CA GLN A 32 12.71 13.90 10.40
C GLN A 32 12.86 12.84 9.31
N SER A 33 14.09 12.42 9.01
CA SER A 33 14.34 11.34 8.05
C SER A 33 15.42 10.40 8.55
N LYS A 34 15.27 9.12 8.23
CA LYS A 34 16.25 8.06 8.51
C LYS A 34 16.02 6.89 7.55
N ARG A 35 16.89 5.88 7.56
CA ARG A 35 16.77 4.71 6.68
C ARG A 35 15.62 3.81 7.13
N LEU A 36 14.98 3.12 6.19
CA LEU A 36 13.91 2.18 6.47
C LEU A 36 14.31 1.08 7.46
N CYS A 37 15.55 0.59 7.42
CA CYS A 37 16.06 -0.41 8.37
C CYS A 37 16.08 0.06 9.84
N GLU A 38 15.97 1.37 10.09
CA GLU A 38 15.98 1.96 11.43
C GLU A 38 14.57 2.08 12.05
N PHE A 39 13.52 1.70 11.32
CA PHE A 39 12.13 1.71 11.80
C PHE A 39 11.70 0.34 12.33
N ASN A 40 10.83 0.35 13.33
CA ASN A 40 10.19 -0.84 13.85
C ASN A 40 8.95 -1.19 13.01
N VAL A 41 8.56 -2.46 13.02
CA VAL A 41 7.26 -2.88 12.50
C VAL A 41 6.16 -2.16 13.27
N GLY A 42 5.22 -1.56 12.55
CA GLY A 42 4.14 -0.72 13.07
C GLY A 42 4.42 0.79 13.01
N ASP A 43 5.67 1.21 12.79
CA ASP A 43 6.00 2.63 12.64
C ASP A 43 5.33 3.22 11.38
N GLU A 44 4.97 4.50 11.45
CA GLU A 44 4.46 5.29 10.32
C GLU A 44 5.60 6.08 9.64
N ILE A 45 5.59 6.08 8.32
CA ILE A 45 6.55 6.80 7.47
C ILE A 45 5.83 7.65 6.43
N ILE A 46 6.55 8.60 5.85
CA ILE A 46 6.08 9.52 4.83
C ILE A 46 7.05 9.46 3.65
N ASP A 47 6.53 9.21 2.45
CA ASP A 47 7.31 9.24 1.22
C ASP A 47 7.57 10.67 0.72
N ASP A 48 8.38 10.84 -0.32
CA ASP A 48 8.71 12.16 -0.87
C ASP A 48 7.51 12.86 -1.56
N ALA A 49 6.45 12.10 -1.85
CA ALA A 49 5.18 12.62 -2.35
C ALA A 49 4.20 13.00 -1.23
N GLY A 50 4.60 12.82 0.04
CA GLY A 50 3.80 13.15 1.22
C GLY A 50 2.73 12.12 1.60
N LYS A 51 2.76 10.91 1.02
CA LYS A 51 1.82 9.84 1.36
C LYS A 51 2.29 9.10 2.61
N GLU A 52 1.34 8.71 3.45
CA GLU A 52 1.62 8.00 4.70
C GLU A 52 1.60 6.47 4.49
N TRP A 53 2.53 5.77 5.12
CA TRP A 53 2.69 4.31 5.01
C TRP A 53 3.01 3.70 6.37
N TYR A 54 2.64 2.44 6.55
CA TYR A 54 3.07 1.61 7.67
C TYR A 54 4.27 0.75 7.30
N VAL A 55 5.21 0.58 8.22
CA VAL A 55 6.23 -0.47 8.15
C VAL A 55 5.62 -1.79 8.61
N VAL A 56 5.51 -2.76 7.71
CA VAL A 56 4.82 -4.04 7.96
C VAL A 56 5.78 -5.18 8.27
N GLU A 57 6.95 -5.18 7.65
CA GLU A 57 7.95 -6.25 7.79
C GLU A 57 9.37 -5.71 7.59
N GLN A 58 10.31 -6.24 8.36
CA GLN A 58 11.76 -5.99 8.20
C GLN A 58 12.46 -7.32 7.90
N ASP A 59 13.06 -7.42 6.73
CA ASP A 59 13.92 -8.52 6.30
C ASP A 59 15.37 -8.01 6.21
N PHE A 60 16.04 -8.02 7.36
CA PHE A 60 17.42 -7.56 7.49
C PHE A 60 18.41 -8.43 6.72
N GLU A 61 18.09 -9.72 6.49
CA GLU A 61 18.98 -10.65 5.79
C GLU A 61 19.06 -10.31 4.30
N ASN A 62 17.94 -9.91 3.70
CA ASN A 62 17.87 -9.56 2.28
C ASN A 62 17.83 -8.04 2.03
N ASN A 63 18.00 -7.22 3.07
CA ASN A 63 17.97 -5.76 3.01
C ASN A 63 16.67 -5.22 2.38
N ARG A 64 15.54 -5.76 2.86
CA ARG A 64 14.19 -5.49 2.37
C ARG A 64 13.28 -5.04 3.50
N THR A 65 12.47 -4.02 3.23
CA THR A 65 11.42 -3.56 4.15
C THR A 65 10.09 -3.55 3.42
N LYS A 66 9.06 -4.17 3.98
CA LYS A 66 7.71 -4.09 3.41
C LYS A 66 6.94 -2.94 4.01
N VAL A 67 6.29 -2.15 3.17
CA VAL A 67 5.51 -0.97 3.58
C VAL A 67 4.15 -0.95 2.90
N TRP A 68 3.10 -0.57 3.64
CA TRP A 68 1.72 -0.57 3.18
C TRP A 68 1.08 0.79 3.33
N MET A 69 0.50 1.32 2.26
CA MET A 69 -0.11 2.64 2.25
C MET A 69 -1.22 2.75 3.30
N LYS A 70 -1.18 3.84 4.08
CA LYS A 70 -2.07 4.12 5.21
C LYS A 70 -3.41 4.71 4.81
N ASP A 71 -3.52 5.34 3.66
CA ASP A 71 -4.79 5.83 3.13
C ASP A 71 -5.23 5.00 1.92
N ILE A 72 -6.54 4.87 1.72
CA ILE A 72 -7.09 4.31 0.49
C ILE A 72 -6.95 5.35 -0.63
N SER A 73 -6.65 4.89 -1.85
CA SER A 73 -6.77 5.74 -3.04
C SER A 73 -8.16 6.38 -3.12
N GLY A 74 -8.25 7.66 -3.46
CA GLY A 74 -9.55 8.33 -3.68
C GLY A 74 -10.37 7.75 -4.87
N GLU A 75 -9.81 6.80 -5.61
CA GLU A 75 -10.45 6.10 -6.73
C GLU A 75 -10.82 4.66 -6.36
N GLN A 76 -11.89 4.16 -6.98
CA GLN A 76 -12.29 2.76 -6.90
C GLN A 76 -11.92 1.99 -8.17
N TYR A 77 -11.40 0.78 -7.99
CA TYR A 77 -10.95 -0.08 -9.06
C TYR A 77 -11.79 -1.36 -9.12
N VAL A 78 -11.97 -1.85 -10.34
CA VAL A 78 -12.45 -3.22 -10.58
C VAL A 78 -11.24 -4.14 -10.50
N PHE A 79 -11.35 -5.26 -9.79
CA PHE A 79 -10.24 -6.21 -9.67
C PHE A 79 -9.93 -6.84 -11.03
N ASP A 80 -10.92 -7.49 -11.63
CA ASP A 80 -10.89 -8.01 -13.00
C ASP A 80 -12.30 -8.46 -13.40
N ARG A 81 -12.60 -8.50 -14.70
CA ARG A 81 -13.92 -8.90 -15.20
C ARG A 81 -14.11 -10.40 -15.38
N LYS A 82 -13.05 -11.19 -15.30
CA LYS A 82 -12.99 -12.60 -15.70
C LYS A 82 -12.33 -13.51 -14.66
N THR A 83 -11.49 -12.97 -13.77
CA THR A 83 -10.75 -13.80 -12.82
C THR A 83 -10.63 -13.16 -11.43
N ASN A 84 -10.51 -13.96 -10.38
CA ASN A 84 -10.08 -13.53 -9.05
C ASN A 84 -8.58 -13.77 -8.81
N ASP A 85 -7.85 -14.26 -9.82
CA ASP A 85 -6.41 -14.51 -9.76
C ASP A 85 -5.64 -13.21 -9.95
N PHE A 86 -5.07 -12.67 -8.86
CA PHE A 86 -4.26 -11.45 -8.90
C PHE A 86 -3.14 -11.52 -9.94
N SER A 87 -2.51 -12.68 -10.14
CA SER A 87 -1.38 -12.79 -11.08
C SER A 87 -1.75 -12.50 -12.54
N LYS A 88 -3.04 -12.67 -12.88
CA LYS A 88 -3.61 -12.50 -14.23
C LYS A 88 -4.60 -11.34 -14.32
N SER A 89 -4.83 -10.62 -13.22
CA SER A 89 -5.87 -9.61 -13.14
C SER A 89 -5.50 -8.30 -13.85
N GLU A 90 -6.53 -7.61 -14.33
CA GLU A 90 -6.45 -6.24 -14.81
C GLU A 90 -5.91 -5.29 -13.75
N ILE A 91 -6.32 -5.42 -12.48
CA ILE A 91 -5.82 -4.56 -11.41
C ILE A 91 -4.31 -4.71 -11.20
N LYS A 92 -3.74 -5.93 -11.29
CA LYS A 92 -2.29 -6.09 -11.23
C LYS A 92 -1.59 -5.37 -12.38
N ARG A 93 -2.16 -5.41 -13.58
CA ARG A 93 -1.63 -4.69 -14.75
C ARG A 93 -1.64 -3.19 -14.50
N ILE A 94 -2.72 -2.64 -13.95
CA ILE A 94 -2.83 -1.21 -13.59
C ILE A 94 -1.77 -0.83 -12.54
N LEU A 95 -1.64 -1.60 -11.47
CA LEU A 95 -0.70 -1.35 -10.37
C LEU A 95 0.78 -1.41 -10.81
N ASN A 96 1.09 -2.16 -11.87
CA ASN A 96 2.46 -2.43 -12.31
C ASN A 96 2.74 -1.95 -13.75
N ASP A 97 1.89 -1.07 -14.30
CA ASP A 97 2.16 -0.44 -15.59
C ASP A 97 3.26 0.62 -15.40
N GLU A 98 4.41 0.45 -16.05
CA GLU A 98 5.55 1.39 -15.99
C GLU A 98 5.19 2.79 -16.54
N LYS A 99 4.07 2.93 -17.25
CA LYS A 99 3.52 4.23 -17.68
C LYS A 99 2.28 4.64 -16.89
N GLY A 100 1.82 3.78 -15.98
CA GLY A 100 0.63 4.00 -15.17
C GLY A 100 0.88 4.98 -14.04
N GLU A 101 -0.17 5.72 -13.67
CA GLU A 101 -0.10 6.75 -12.63
C GLU A 101 0.26 6.15 -11.26
N VAL A 102 -0.32 4.99 -10.91
CA VAL A 102 -0.06 4.34 -9.60
C VAL A 102 1.42 4.04 -9.39
N LEU A 103 2.09 3.41 -10.36
CA LEU A 103 3.49 3.03 -10.23
C LEU A 103 4.42 4.25 -10.32
N ASN A 104 4.11 5.20 -11.20
CA ASN A 104 4.87 6.46 -11.28
C ASN A 104 4.79 7.28 -9.99
N ASP A 105 3.61 7.33 -9.35
CA ASP A 105 3.43 7.96 -8.05
C ASP A 105 4.29 7.31 -6.96
N ILE A 106 4.39 5.99 -6.98
CA ILE A 106 5.24 5.23 -6.04
C ILE A 106 6.72 5.51 -6.30
N TYR A 107 7.13 5.63 -7.57
CA TYR A 107 8.49 6.05 -7.93
C TYR A 107 8.79 7.48 -7.53
N ASN A 108 7.82 8.39 -7.60
CA ASN A 108 7.99 9.76 -7.12
C ASN A 108 8.16 9.80 -5.59
N GLY A 109 7.50 8.88 -4.86
CA GLY A 109 7.60 8.80 -3.40
C GLY A 109 8.87 8.15 -2.87
N PHE A 110 9.33 7.06 -3.49
CA PHE A 110 10.48 6.27 -2.96
C PHE A 110 11.70 6.23 -3.88
N GLY A 111 11.56 6.66 -5.14
CA GLY A 111 12.56 6.48 -6.19
C GLY A 111 12.50 5.07 -6.82
N GLU A 112 12.47 5.01 -8.14
CA GLU A 112 12.32 3.75 -8.91
C GLU A 112 13.29 2.64 -8.46
N LYS A 113 14.58 2.98 -8.28
CA LYS A 113 15.62 2.02 -7.89
C LYS A 113 15.40 1.37 -6.52
N ASN A 114 14.58 1.98 -5.68
CA ASN A 114 14.31 1.52 -4.31
C ASN A 114 13.08 0.61 -4.25
N VAL A 115 12.24 0.60 -5.28
CA VAL A 115 11.04 -0.25 -5.38
C VAL A 115 11.44 -1.60 -5.94
N LEU A 116 11.33 -2.64 -5.11
CA LEU A 116 11.82 -3.98 -5.44
C LEU A 116 10.68 -4.87 -5.93
N VAL A 117 11.02 -5.84 -6.78
CA VAL A 117 10.08 -6.91 -7.13
C VAL A 117 9.93 -7.85 -5.93
N ASP A 118 8.69 -7.98 -5.46
CA ASP A 118 8.30 -8.98 -4.47
C ASP A 118 7.79 -10.26 -5.14
N LYS A 119 7.76 -11.34 -4.37
CA LYS A 119 7.23 -12.65 -4.75
C LYS A 119 6.13 -13.05 -3.77
N VAL A 120 4.89 -12.77 -4.15
CA VAL A 120 3.69 -12.99 -3.33
C VAL A 120 3.19 -14.42 -3.51
N ASP A 121 2.88 -15.09 -2.40
CA ASP A 121 2.23 -16.40 -2.38
C ASP A 121 0.69 -16.22 -2.38
N LEU A 122 0.02 -16.60 -3.46
CA LEU A 122 -1.41 -16.38 -3.65
C LEU A 122 -2.25 -17.54 -3.11
N TRP A 123 -2.24 -17.72 -1.80
CA TRP A 123 -3.17 -18.64 -1.13
C TRP A 123 -4.57 -18.03 -1.10
N SER A 124 -5.60 -18.85 -1.33
CA SER A 124 -6.97 -18.43 -1.07
C SER A 124 -7.29 -18.43 0.42
N LEU A 125 -8.40 -17.79 0.83
CA LEU A 125 -8.83 -17.75 2.24
C LEU A 125 -9.04 -19.14 2.86
N ASN A 126 -9.43 -20.14 2.07
CA ASN A 126 -9.57 -21.53 2.52
C ASN A 126 -8.26 -22.34 2.44
N GLY A 127 -7.11 -21.69 2.22
CA GLY A 127 -5.80 -22.34 2.22
C GLY A 127 -5.52 -23.18 0.97
N ASN A 128 -6.08 -22.81 -0.19
CA ASN A 128 -5.74 -23.44 -1.46
C ASN A 128 -4.63 -22.67 -2.19
N GLY A 129 -3.53 -23.35 -2.54
CA GLY A 129 -2.33 -22.75 -3.17
C GLY A 129 -2.26 -22.90 -4.69
N THR A 130 -3.36 -23.26 -5.37
CA THR A 130 -3.38 -23.52 -6.82
C THR A 130 -3.07 -22.29 -7.68
N TYR A 131 -3.27 -21.08 -7.18
CA TYR A 131 -2.89 -19.84 -7.88
C TYR A 131 -1.37 -19.62 -7.94
N GLY A 132 -0.61 -20.29 -7.08
CA GLY A 132 0.85 -20.25 -7.09
C GLY A 132 1.43 -18.93 -6.59
N LYS A 133 2.47 -18.44 -7.27
CA LYS A 133 3.23 -17.25 -6.85
C LYS A 133 3.18 -16.16 -7.91
N CYS A 134 3.10 -14.92 -7.46
CA CYS A 134 3.07 -13.73 -8.31
C CYS A 134 4.31 -12.87 -8.08
N LYS A 135 4.95 -12.41 -9.17
CA LYS A 135 6.01 -11.38 -9.10
C LYS A 135 5.45 -10.03 -9.53
N CYS A 136 5.65 -9.01 -8.70
CA CYS A 136 5.18 -7.65 -8.91
C CYS A 136 5.97 -6.66 -8.05
N LYS A 137 6.02 -5.40 -8.48
CA LYS A 137 6.56 -4.29 -7.68
C LYS A 137 5.51 -3.78 -6.68
N VAL A 138 4.26 -3.75 -7.12
CA VAL A 138 3.12 -3.27 -6.35
C VAL A 138 2.06 -4.37 -6.29
N HIS A 139 1.61 -4.68 -5.08
CA HIS A 139 0.43 -5.54 -4.87
C HIS A 139 -0.51 -4.91 -3.84
N LEU A 140 -1.55 -5.64 -3.47
CA LEU A 140 -2.63 -5.15 -2.60
C LEU A 140 -2.50 -5.65 -1.15
N GLY A 141 -1.57 -6.56 -0.91
CA GLY A 141 -1.44 -7.32 0.33
C GLY A 141 -2.40 -8.51 0.40
N THR A 142 -1.91 -9.57 1.03
CA THR A 142 -2.68 -10.78 1.28
C THR A 142 -3.51 -10.63 2.56
N PHE A 143 -4.45 -11.55 2.77
CA PHE A 143 -5.14 -11.71 4.05
C PHE A 143 -4.15 -11.93 5.20
N ASP A 144 -3.08 -12.69 4.98
CA ASP A 144 -2.08 -12.96 6.00
C ASP A 144 -1.26 -11.71 6.33
N ASP A 145 -0.89 -10.93 5.31
CA ASP A 145 -0.25 -9.62 5.51
C ASP A 145 -1.16 -8.71 6.33
N TYR A 146 -2.45 -8.62 5.97
CA TYR A 146 -3.42 -7.78 6.66
C TYR A 146 -3.59 -8.19 8.12
N ARG A 147 -3.74 -9.50 8.37
CA ARG A 147 -3.88 -10.07 9.71
C ARG A 147 -2.64 -9.80 10.55
N ASN A 148 -1.45 -9.93 9.97
CA ASN A 148 -0.20 -9.63 10.65
C ASN A 148 -0.09 -8.12 10.96
N ALA A 149 -0.43 -7.26 10.01
CA ALA A 149 -0.44 -5.82 10.19
C ALA A 149 -1.38 -5.39 11.34
N LYS A 150 -2.62 -5.90 11.33
CA LYS A 150 -3.60 -5.69 12.42
C LYS A 150 -3.08 -6.13 13.78
N LYS A 151 -2.42 -7.29 13.86
CA LYS A 151 -1.83 -7.81 15.11
C LYS A 151 -0.75 -6.86 15.66
N ASN A 152 -0.04 -6.17 14.79
CA ASN A 152 0.99 -5.19 15.14
C ASN A 152 0.44 -3.75 15.26
N GLY A 153 -0.87 -3.58 15.42
CA GLY A 153 -1.48 -2.29 15.74
C GLY A 153 -1.74 -1.36 14.56
N MET A 154 -1.53 -1.82 13.32
CA MET A 154 -1.88 -1.07 12.12
C MET A 154 -3.37 -1.22 11.80
N PHE A 155 -3.94 -0.23 11.13
CA PHE A 155 -5.35 -0.21 10.70
C PHE A 155 -6.37 -0.43 11.85
N LEU A 156 -6.01 -0.15 13.12
CA LEU A 156 -6.85 -0.43 14.29
C LEU A 156 -8.10 0.45 14.38
N ILE A 157 -7.97 1.70 13.96
CA ILE A 157 -9.09 2.62 13.85
C ILE A 157 -9.61 2.40 12.44
N ALA A 158 -10.84 1.90 12.29
CA ALA A 158 -11.61 2.22 11.09
C ALA A 158 -11.66 3.74 11.07
N THR A 159 -10.74 4.37 10.33
CA THR A 159 -10.35 5.78 10.53
C THR A 159 -11.51 6.75 10.34
N GLY A 160 -12.69 6.27 9.95
CA GLY A 160 -13.82 7.11 9.59
C GLY A 160 -13.51 8.01 8.39
N THR A 161 -12.34 7.84 7.78
CA THR A 161 -11.84 8.54 6.59
C THR A 161 -11.77 7.62 5.38
N ASP A 162 -11.83 6.30 5.58
CA ASP A 162 -11.91 5.33 4.51
C ASP A 162 -13.36 5.25 4.02
N ASP A 163 -13.67 6.00 2.97
CA ASP A 163 -15.01 6.02 2.35
C ASP A 163 -15.36 4.69 1.66
N TYR A 164 -14.39 3.80 1.47
CA TYR A 164 -14.52 2.58 0.66
C TYR A 164 -13.88 1.36 1.33
N SER A 165 -14.40 0.18 0.99
CA SER A 165 -13.68 -1.07 1.23
C SER A 165 -12.49 -1.14 0.25
N PHE A 166 -11.48 -1.96 0.54
CA PHE A 166 -10.33 -2.13 -0.36
C PHE A 166 -10.04 -3.60 -0.69
N TRP A 167 -9.51 -3.81 -1.90
CA TRP A 167 -9.11 -5.11 -2.40
C TRP A 167 -7.88 -5.66 -1.67
N LEU A 168 -7.85 -6.98 -1.45
CA LEU A 168 -6.63 -7.75 -1.22
C LEU A 168 -6.29 -8.56 -2.47
N ASP A 169 -5.05 -9.05 -2.58
CA ASP A 169 -4.65 -9.96 -3.67
C ASP A 169 -5.07 -11.42 -3.41
N THR A 170 -5.77 -11.67 -2.29
CA THR A 170 -6.19 -12.98 -1.81
C THR A 170 -7.51 -13.42 -2.45
N PRO A 171 -7.54 -14.53 -3.21
CA PRO A 171 -8.78 -15.11 -3.69
C PRO A 171 -9.63 -15.66 -2.53
N SER A 172 -10.96 -15.55 -2.61
CA SER A 172 -11.85 -16.11 -1.57
C SER A 172 -11.75 -17.63 -1.47
N THR A 173 -11.79 -18.30 -2.62
CA THR A 173 -11.60 -19.76 -2.74
C THR A 173 -10.95 -20.06 -4.09
N ALA A 174 -10.39 -21.25 -4.22
CA ALA A 174 -9.94 -21.76 -5.52
C ALA A 174 -11.11 -22.07 -6.45
N ASN A 175 -10.81 -22.06 -7.74
CA ASN A 175 -11.63 -22.72 -8.75
C ASN A 175 -11.60 -24.22 -8.43
N VAL A 176 -12.74 -24.80 -8.09
CA VAL A 176 -12.84 -26.25 -7.97
C VAL A 176 -12.83 -26.77 -9.40
N ARG A 177 -11.76 -27.47 -9.79
CA ARG A 177 -11.77 -28.31 -10.97
C ARG A 177 -12.61 -29.54 -10.63
N ASP A 178 -13.93 -29.42 -10.77
CA ASP A 178 -14.72 -30.61 -11.07
C ASP A 178 -14.59 -30.82 -12.59
N GLU A 179 -14.27 -32.04 -13.01
CA GLU A 179 -14.09 -32.41 -14.41
C GLU A 179 -15.37 -32.21 -15.24
N SER A 180 -16.50 -31.99 -14.57
CA SER A 180 -17.80 -31.74 -15.19
C SER A 180 -18.18 -30.26 -15.34
N GLU A 181 -17.65 -29.34 -14.52
CA GLU A 181 -17.95 -27.89 -14.59
C GLU A 181 -16.80 -27.05 -14.00
N GLU A 182 -16.26 -26.09 -14.76
CA GLU A 182 -15.34 -25.07 -14.23
C GLU A 182 -16.10 -24.10 -13.32
N TRP A 183 -16.23 -24.45 -12.03
CA TRP A 183 -16.73 -23.51 -11.02
C TRP A 183 -15.65 -22.48 -10.72
N HIS A 184 -15.69 -21.36 -11.43
CA HIS A 184 -14.84 -20.21 -11.17
C HIS A 184 -15.40 -19.40 -10.01
N SER A 185 -14.68 -19.37 -8.89
CA SER A 185 -14.99 -18.36 -7.88
C SER A 185 -14.54 -17.02 -8.43
N ASN A 186 -15.47 -16.09 -8.54
CA ASN A 186 -15.16 -14.70 -8.89
C ASN A 186 -14.97 -13.84 -7.65
N TYR A 187 -14.94 -14.44 -6.45
CA TYR A 187 -14.82 -13.70 -5.20
C TYR A 187 -13.37 -13.48 -4.82
N VAL A 188 -13.07 -12.26 -4.42
CA VAL A 188 -11.78 -11.79 -3.91
C VAL A 188 -12.01 -11.29 -2.48
N ALA A 189 -11.04 -11.51 -1.60
CA ALA A 189 -11.08 -10.98 -0.26
C ALA A 189 -10.97 -9.45 -0.29
N ILE A 190 -11.78 -8.79 0.54
CA ILE A 190 -11.71 -7.35 0.77
C ILE A 190 -11.64 -7.08 2.26
N VAL A 191 -11.12 -5.90 2.58
CA VAL A 191 -11.27 -5.30 3.90
C VAL A 191 -12.39 -4.27 3.82
N ASP A 192 -13.43 -4.45 4.62
CA ASP A 192 -14.55 -3.53 4.68
C ASP A 192 -14.20 -2.21 5.40
N ILE A 193 -15.08 -1.22 5.32
CA ILE A 193 -14.92 0.09 5.97
C ILE A 193 -14.79 0.03 7.51
N LYS A 194 -15.09 -1.12 8.13
CA LYS A 194 -14.94 -1.35 9.57
C LYS A 194 -13.65 -2.13 9.88
N GLY A 195 -12.84 -2.43 8.88
CA GLY A 195 -11.62 -3.22 9.01
C GLY A 195 -11.88 -4.73 9.20
N GLY A 196 -13.07 -5.20 8.82
CA GLY A 196 -13.42 -6.62 8.79
C GLY A 196 -13.07 -7.26 7.45
N ILE A 197 -12.73 -8.55 7.45
CA ILE A 197 -12.49 -9.31 6.22
C ILE A 197 -13.80 -9.90 5.72
N THR A 198 -14.14 -9.62 4.46
CA THR A 198 -15.26 -10.22 3.74
C THR A 198 -14.86 -10.52 2.30
N ASN A 199 -15.81 -10.92 1.46
CA ASN A 199 -15.60 -11.20 0.05
C ASN A 199 -16.47 -10.29 -0.80
N ASP A 200 -15.93 -9.83 -1.93
CA ASP A 200 -16.70 -9.16 -2.98
C ASP A 200 -16.40 -9.81 -4.34
N PHE A 201 -17.33 -9.66 -5.28
CA PHE A 201 -17.11 -10.09 -6.66
C PHE A 201 -15.98 -9.29 -7.27
N ASN A 202 -15.10 -9.92 -8.05
CA ASN A 202 -14.00 -9.28 -8.77
C ASN A 202 -14.42 -8.11 -9.67
N THR A 203 -15.70 -8.05 -10.07
CA THR A 203 -16.31 -6.94 -10.81
C THR A 203 -16.77 -5.76 -9.95
N GLY A 204 -16.71 -5.90 -8.62
CA GLY A 204 -17.03 -4.86 -7.64
C GLY A 204 -16.10 -3.65 -7.78
N LYS A 205 -16.42 -2.58 -7.04
CA LYS A 205 -15.63 -1.35 -7.04
C LYS A 205 -15.15 -1.09 -5.63
N ASN A 206 -13.86 -1.36 -5.40
CA ASN A 206 -13.22 -1.13 -4.11
C ASN A 206 -11.94 -0.33 -4.31
N GLY A 207 -11.50 0.37 -3.26
CA GLY A 207 -10.24 1.10 -3.29
C GLY A 207 -9.03 0.17 -3.31
N ILE A 208 -7.86 0.77 -3.46
CA ILE A 208 -6.58 0.07 -3.35
C ILE A 208 -5.73 0.68 -2.26
N ARG A 209 -4.92 -0.16 -1.60
CA ARG A 209 -3.84 0.24 -0.71
C ARG A 209 -2.57 -0.44 -1.21
N PRO A 210 -1.73 0.26 -1.99
CA PRO A 210 -0.47 -0.28 -2.47
C PRO A 210 0.37 -0.87 -1.32
N PHE A 211 0.85 -2.08 -1.55
CA PHE A 211 1.78 -2.78 -0.67
C PHE A 211 3.06 -3.09 -1.44
N LEU A 212 4.19 -2.75 -0.83
CA LEU A 212 5.48 -2.64 -1.50
C LEU A 212 6.57 -3.38 -0.72
N THR A 213 7.57 -3.87 -1.45
CA THR A 213 8.87 -4.19 -0.90
C THR A 213 9.88 -3.15 -1.35
N LEU A 214 10.55 -2.51 -0.39
CA LEU A 214 11.55 -1.47 -0.63
C LEU A 214 12.94 -1.92 -0.18
N ASN A 215 13.98 -1.31 -0.74
CA ASN A 215 15.34 -1.42 -0.22
C ASN A 215 15.42 -0.79 1.18
N SER A 216 15.89 -1.50 2.19
CA SER A 216 15.92 -0.99 3.57
C SER A 216 16.86 0.21 3.78
N GLU A 217 17.75 0.48 2.83
CA GLU A 217 18.62 1.66 2.83
C GLU A 217 17.92 2.93 2.30
N THR A 218 16.67 2.81 1.84
CA THR A 218 15.86 3.97 1.42
C THR A 218 15.66 4.92 2.58
N VAL A 219 15.99 6.19 2.39
CA VAL A 219 15.76 7.25 3.37
C VAL A 219 14.35 7.77 3.16
N VAL A 220 13.56 7.76 4.24
CA VAL A 220 12.16 8.23 4.23
C VAL A 220 11.93 9.20 5.37
N SER A 221 10.86 9.98 5.24
CA SER A 221 10.46 10.95 6.27
C SER A 221 9.56 10.29 7.33
N TYR A 222 9.49 10.88 8.52
CA TYR A 222 8.55 10.49 9.58
C TYR A 222 8.24 11.68 10.49
N ARG A 223 7.11 11.64 11.19
CA ARG A 223 6.76 12.64 12.21
C ARG A 223 7.30 12.21 13.57
N CYS A 224 8.00 13.11 14.24
CA CYS A 224 8.46 12.88 15.61
C CYS A 224 7.39 13.30 16.62
N ASP A 225 6.78 12.32 17.28
CA ASP A 225 5.92 12.56 18.45
C ASP A 225 6.79 12.65 19.71
N ILE A 226 6.80 13.82 20.34
CA ILE A 226 7.37 13.95 21.69
C ILE A 226 6.28 13.48 22.65
N GLN A 227 6.46 12.30 23.24
CA GLN A 227 5.78 11.96 24.49
C GLN A 227 6.27 12.96 25.55
N TRP A 228 5.39 13.83 26.00
CA TRP A 228 5.64 14.63 27.20
C TRP A 228 5.78 13.66 28.37
N LEU A 229 6.99 13.56 28.94
CA LEU A 229 7.23 13.04 30.29
C LEU A 229 6.65 14.00 31.32
#